data_AF-A0A9E5R4A0-F1
#
_entry.id   AF-A0A9E5R4A0-F1
#
_cell.length_a   1.000
_cell.length_b   1.000
_cell.length_c   1.000
_cell.angle_alpha   90.00
_cell.angle_beta   90.00
_cell.angle_gamma   90.00
#
_symmetry.space_group_name_H-M   'P 1'
#
loop_
_entity.id
_entity.type
_entity.pdbx_description
1 polymer ?
#
loop_
_entity_poly.entity_id
_entity_poly.type
_entity_poly.pdbx_seq_one_letter_code
_entity_poly.pdbx_strand_id
1 'polypeptide(L)' 'MPVGWERYDFVIPAEHLEHPGVQHVLAVLGDPAFRATLGAQPGYDAAQTGQVVFEGVV' A
#
# COMPACT_ATOMS: atom_id res chain seq x y z
N MET A 1 15.66 -5.68 23.22
CA MET A 1 15.75 -5.20 21.82
C MET A 1 14.74 -4.07 21.67
N PRO A 2 15.13 -2.86 21.21
CA PRO A 2 14.16 -1.81 20.92
C PRO A 2 13.30 -2.21 19.70
N VAL A 3 12.04 -1.79 19.69
CA VAL A 3 11.15 -1.95 18.54
C VAL A 3 11.46 -0.84 17.53
N GLY A 4 11.71 -1.22 16.28
CA GLY A 4 11.91 -0.30 15.16
C GLY A 4 10.68 -0.23 14.27
N TRP A 5 10.58 0.85 13.49
CA TRP A 5 9.58 0.99 12.45
C TRP A 5 10.20 0.67 11.10
N GLU A 6 9.46 -0.07 10.28
CA GLU A 6 9.85 -0.39 8.90
C GLU A 6 8.67 -0.06 7.98
N ARG A 7 8.96 0.61 6.86
CA ARG A 7 7.95 0.96 5.85
C ARG A 7 8.12 0.08 4.63
N TYR A 8 7.01 -0.45 4.14
CA TYR A 8 6.94 -1.20 2.90
C TYR A 8 6.05 -0.46 1.89
N ASP A 9 6.57 -0.28 0.68
CA ASP A 9 5.84 0.30 -0.44
C ASP A 9 5.50 -0.80 -1.46
N PHE A 10 4.29 -0.78 -2.01
CA PHE A 10 3.89 -1.68 -3.09
C PHE A 10 4.35 -1.09 -4.43
N VAL A 11 5.34 -1.74 -5.05
CA VAL A 11 5.95 -1.29 -6.30
C VAL A 11 5.46 -2.14 -7.46
N ILE A 12 5.03 -1.48 -8.53
CA ILE A 12 4.61 -2.10 -9.79
C ILE A 12 5.35 -1.46 -10.96
N PRO A 13 5.76 -2.22 -11.98
CA PRO A 13 6.20 -1.64 -13.25
C PRO A 13 5.08 -0.79 -13.87
N ALA A 14 5.41 0.39 -14.39
CA ALA A 14 4.44 1.30 -14.97
C ALA A 14 3.64 0.67 -16.13
N GLU A 15 4.26 -0.22 -16.90
CA GLU A 15 3.63 -0.98 -17.98
C GLU A 15 2.47 -1.88 -17.51
N HIS A 16 2.38 -2.19 -16.23
CA HIS A 16 1.32 -3.00 -15.65
C HIS A 16 0.25 -2.17 -14.92
N LEU A 17 0.40 -0.85 -14.87
CA LEU A 17 -0.53 0.01 -14.13
C LEU A 17 -1.97 -0.19 -14.61
N GLU A 18 -2.20 -0.30 -15.91
CA GLU A 18 -3.54 -0.49 -16.50
C GLU A 18 -4.02 -1.94 -16.49
N HIS A 19 -3.20 -2.89 -16.04
CA HIS A 19 -3.60 -4.29 -16.00
C HIS A 19 -4.81 -4.47 -15.06
N PRO A 20 -5.91 -5.12 -15.48
CA PRO A 20 -7.14 -5.22 -14.67
C PRO A 20 -6.94 -5.80 -13.27
N GLY A 21 -6.01 -6.75 -13.13
CA GLY A 21 -5.64 -7.32 -11.84
C GLY A 21 -4.88 -6.34 -10.93
N VAL A 22 -4.02 -5.49 -11.50
CA VAL A 22 -3.31 -4.44 -10.75
C VAL A 22 -4.30 -3.38 -10.27
N GLN A 23 -5.22 -2.97 -11.13
CA GLN A 23 -6.31 -2.06 -10.76
C GLN A 23 -7.17 -2.60 -9.61
N HIS A 24 -7.47 -3.91 -9.58
CA HIS A 24 -8.17 -4.53 -8.44
C HIS A 24 -7.37 -4.44 -7.14
N VAL A 25 -6.05 -4.71 -7.19
CA VAL A 25 -5.19 -4.59 -6.00
C VAL A 25 -5.15 -3.15 -5.51
N LEU A 26 -4.96 -2.18 -6.41
CA LEU A 26 -4.94 -0.76 -6.07
C LEU A 26 -6.28 -0.29 -5.47
N ALA A 27 -7.41 -0.78 -5.98
CA ALA A 27 -8.72 -0.50 -5.44
C ALA A 27 -8.86 -1.01 -3.99
N VAL A 28 -8.36 -2.21 -3.69
CA VAL A 28 -8.35 -2.76 -2.31
C VAL A 28 -7.43 -1.95 -1.40
N LEU A 29 -6.24 -1.59 -1.86
CA LEU A 29 -5.30 -0.78 -1.06
C LEU A 29 -5.86 0.62 -0.75
N GLY A 30 -6.67 1.17 -1.65
CA GLY A 30 -7.35 2.46 -1.47
C GLY A 30 -8.64 2.41 -0.64
N ASP A 31 -9.15 1.23 -0.29
CA ASP A 31 -10.40 1.07 0.45
C ASP A 31 -10.24 1.51 1.92
N PRO A 32 -11.02 2.51 2.40
CA PRO A 32 -11.00 2.94 3.80
C PRO A 32 -11.28 1.81 4.80
N ALA A 33 -12.15 0.86 4.46
CA ALA A 33 -12.47 -0.28 5.33
C ALA A 33 -11.28 -1.25 5.45
N PHE A 34 -10.57 -1.48 4.35
CA PHE A 34 -9.33 -2.25 4.35
C PHE A 34 -8.27 -1.56 5.21
N ARG A 35 -8.06 -0.26 5.03
CA ARG A 35 -7.11 0.53 5.85
C ARG A 35 -7.44 0.48 7.34
N ALA A 36 -8.72 0.60 7.70
CA ALA A 36 -9.15 0.49 9.09
C ALA A 36 -8.88 -0.89 9.69
N THR A 37 -9.11 -1.95 8.90
CA THR A 37 -8.84 -3.34 9.31
C THR A 37 -7.34 -3.58 9.49
N LEU A 38 -6.50 -3.01 8.61
CA LEU A 38 -5.05 -3.09 8.72
C LEU A 38 -4.53 -2.35 9.96
N GLY A 39 -5.02 -1.13 10.21
CA GLY A 39 -4.63 -0.32 11.37
C GLY A 39 -5.11 -0.86 12.73
N ALA A 40 -6.05 -1.81 12.75
CA ALA A 40 -6.46 -2.50 13.97
C ALA A 40 -5.47 -3.59 14.41
N GLN A 41 -4.52 -3.98 13.55
CA GLN A 41 -3.54 -5.02 13.86
C GLN A 41 -2.40 -4.45 14.72
N PRO A 42 -2.07 -5.08 15.86
CA PRO A 42 -0.98 -4.62 16.72
C PRO A 42 0.35 -4.55 15.95
N GLY A 43 1.04 -3.40 16.04
CA GLY A 43 2.34 -3.20 15.40
C GLY A 43 2.29 -2.75 13.94
N TYR A 44 1.10 -2.58 13.35
CA TYR A 44 0.93 -2.01 12.01
C TYR A 44 0.48 -0.55 12.08
N ASP A 45 1.11 0.30 11.25
CA ASP A 45 0.62 1.64 10.93
C ASP A 45 0.17 1.66 9.46
N ALA A 46 -1.11 1.94 9.25
CA ALA A 46 -1.75 1.96 7.94
C ALA A 46 -1.99 3.38 7.41
N ALA A 47 -1.44 4.43 8.06
CA ALA A 47 -1.71 5.83 7.71
C ALA A 47 -1.37 6.15 6.24
N GLN A 48 -0.35 5.51 5.67
CA GLN A 48 0.11 5.73 4.30
C GLN A 48 -0.42 4.69 3.29
N THR A 49 -1.19 3.69 3.73
CA THR A 49 -1.72 2.64 2.84
C THR A 49 -2.65 3.24 1.78
N GLY A 50 -2.48 2.81 0.53
CA GLY A 50 -3.28 3.29 -0.61
C GLY A 50 -2.84 4.65 -1.17
N GLN A 51 -1.76 5.24 -0.65
CA GLN A 51 -1.19 6.47 -1.17
C GLN A 51 -0.14 6.16 -2.24
N VAL A 52 -0.18 6.89 -3.35
CA VAL A 52 0.92 6.91 -4.30
C VAL A 52 2.02 7.80 -3.71
N VAL A 53 3.14 7.19 -3.32
CA VAL A 53 4.27 7.89 -2.68
C VAL A 53 5.40 8.23 -3.66
N PHE A 54 5.37 7.63 -4.85
CA PHE A 54 6.34 7.85 -5.92
C PHE A 54 5.73 7.50 -7.28
N GLU A 55 5.89 8.41 -8.25
CA GLU A 55 5.63 8.17 -9.67
C GLU A 55 6.91 8.48 -10.44
N GLY A 56 7.53 7.47 -11.04
CA GLY A 56 8.79 7.67 -11.76
C GLY A 56 9.17 6.47 -12.62
N VAL A 57 10.01 6.74 -13.62
CA VAL A 57 10.62 5.73 -14.49
C VAL A 57 11.80 5.14 -13.72
N VAL A 58 11.78 3.83 -13.46
CA VAL A 58 12.93 3.08 -12.93
C VAL A 58 13.97 2.91 -14.02
#